data_AF-A0A924VN99-F1
#
_entry.id   AF-A0A924VN99-F1
#
_cell.length_a   1.000
_cell.length_b   1.000
_cell.length_c   1.000
_cell.angle_alpha   90.00
_cell.angle_beta   90.00
_cell.angle_gamma   90.00
#
_symmetry.space_group_name_H-M   'P 1'
#
loop_
_entity.id
_entity.type
_entity.pdbx_description
1 polymer ?
#
loop_
_entity_poly.entity_id
_entity_poly.type
_entity_poly.pdbx_seq_one_letter_code
_entity_poly.pdbx_strand_id
1 'polypeptide(L)'
;LIGVAEVPGVGSLDIWKLGSYGGGLFVPVKDALAGHPGGTYGGGRYLLDTIKGTDLGPGAAPDSLVLDFNFAYNPSCAYDPAWACPLAQAGNRVAVEISAGERYSGAH
;
A
#
# COMPACT_ATOMS: atom_id res chain seq x y z
N LEU A 1 -7.16 -12.36 -2.91
CA LEU A 1 -8.22 -11.35 -2.84
C LEU A 1 -9.27 -11.83 -1.86
N ILE A 2 -9.65 -11.02 -0.87
CA ILE A 2 -10.69 -11.35 0.11
C ILE A 2 -11.78 -10.27 0.21
N GLY A 3 -11.56 -9.11 -0.39
CA GLY A 3 -12.51 -8.01 -0.45
C GLY A 3 -11.97 -6.87 -1.30
N VAL A 4 -12.81 -5.87 -1.52
CA VAL A 4 -12.46 -4.63 -2.24
C VAL A 4 -12.91 -3.46 -1.37
N ALA A 5 -12.03 -2.49 -1.18
CA ALA A 5 -12.36 -1.21 -0.54
C ALA A 5 -12.61 -0.15 -1.60
N GLU A 6 -13.76 0.53 -1.52
CA GLU A 6 -14.04 1.72 -2.33
C GLU A 6 -13.54 2.95 -1.58
N VAL A 7 -12.52 3.61 -2.12
CA VAL A 7 -11.85 4.75 -1.49
C VAL A 7 -12.21 6.03 -2.23
N PRO A 8 -12.95 6.97 -1.61
CA PRO A 8 -13.33 8.23 -2.24
C PRO A 8 -12.13 9.00 -2.79
N GLY A 9 -12.19 9.38 -4.06
CA GLY A 9 -11.12 10.13 -4.74
C GLY A 9 -9.90 9.31 -5.15
N VAL A 10 -9.85 8.01 -4.80
CA VAL A 10 -8.74 7.11 -5.17
C VAL A 10 -9.21 5.98 -6.10
N GLY A 11 -10.39 5.41 -5.82
CA GLY A 11 -10.96 4.27 -6.54
C GLY A 11 -10.98 3.00 -5.70
N SER A 12 -11.10 1.86 -6.38
CA SER A 12 -11.13 0.54 -5.75
C SER A 12 -9.72 0.08 -5.36
N LEU A 13 -9.57 -0.54 -4.20
CA LEU A 13 -8.35 -1.25 -3.78
C LEU A 13 -8.69 -2.67 -3.33
N ASP A 14 -8.00 -3.65 -3.90
CA ASP A 14 -8.05 -5.05 -3.48
C ASP A 14 -7.45 -5.23 -2.08
N ILE A 15 -8.19 -5.93 -1.23
CA ILE A 15 -7.76 -6.38 0.09
C ILE A 15 -7.28 -7.82 -0.03
N TRP A 16 -6.03 -8.05 0.34
CA TRP A 16 -5.40 -9.36 0.30
C TRP A 16 -5.28 -9.95 1.71
N LYS A 17 -5.39 -11.26 1.81
CA LYS A 17 -4.98 -12.01 3.00
C LYS A 17 -3.53 -12.43 2.83
N LEU A 18 -2.68 -12.13 3.82
CA LEU A 18 -1.31 -12.63 3.84
C LEU A 18 -1.31 -14.13 4.15
N GLY A 19 -0.68 -14.90 3.27
CA GLY A 19 -0.47 -16.35 3.45
C GLY A 19 0.81 -16.71 4.20
N SER A 20 1.63 -15.72 4.57
CA SER A 20 2.86 -15.91 5.33
C SER A 20 2.58 -16.07 6.84
N TYR A 21 3.59 -16.48 7.61
CA TYR A 21 3.47 -16.80 9.04
C TYR A 21 2.78 -15.71 9.89
N GLY A 22 2.93 -14.43 9.55
CA GLY A 22 2.29 -13.34 10.28
C GLY A 22 0.79 -13.17 10.00
N GLY A 23 0.28 -13.72 8.89
CA GLY A 23 -1.12 -13.62 8.50
C GLY A 23 -1.63 -12.17 8.39
N GLY A 24 -2.95 -12.00 8.43
CA GLY A 24 -3.60 -10.69 8.42
C GLY A 24 -3.91 -10.14 7.04
N LEU A 25 -4.18 -8.84 7.00
CA LEU A 25 -4.58 -8.10 5.81
C LEU A 25 -3.38 -7.40 5.17
N PHE A 26 -3.46 -7.23 3.86
CA PHE A 26 -2.45 -6.55 3.08
C PHE A 26 -3.06 -5.78 1.91
N VAL A 27 -2.68 -4.51 1.81
CA VAL A 27 -3.09 -3.59 0.75
C VAL A 27 -1.84 -2.86 0.25
N PRO A 28 -1.17 -3.36 -0.80
CA PRO A 28 -0.16 -2.58 -1.50
C PRO A 28 -0.87 -1.52 -2.35
N VAL A 29 -0.23 -0.40 -2.66
CA VAL A 29 -0.76 0.62 -3.58
C VAL A 29 0.36 1.16 -4.45
N LYS A 30 0.10 1.29 -5.75
CA LYS A 30 0.98 2.02 -6.68
C LYS A 30 0.17 3.16 -7.30
N ASP A 31 0.53 4.37 -6.92
CA ASP A 31 -0.15 5.60 -7.33
C ASP A 31 0.63 6.34 -8.42
N ALA A 32 0.08 7.45 -8.92
CA ALA A 32 0.68 8.21 -10.01
C ALA A 32 2.02 8.89 -9.65
N LEU A 33 2.40 8.98 -8.36
CA LEU A 33 3.71 9.50 -7.95
C LEU A 33 4.82 8.42 -7.98
N ALA A 34 4.49 7.16 -8.22
CA ALA A 34 5.45 6.06 -8.16
C ALA A 34 6.52 6.17 -9.25
N GLY A 35 7.78 6.30 -8.84
CA GLY A 35 8.94 6.43 -9.74
C GLY A 35 9.17 7.83 -10.30
N HIS A 36 8.40 8.83 -9.84
CA HIS A 36 8.63 10.23 -10.20
C HIS A 36 9.64 10.90 -9.25
N PRO A 37 10.43 11.89 -9.73
CA PRO A 37 11.30 12.68 -8.86
C PRO A 37 10.53 13.37 -7.72
N GLY A 38 10.96 13.18 -6.47
CA GLY A 38 10.24 13.67 -5.28
C GLY A 38 8.93 12.93 -5.00
N GLY A 39 8.66 11.85 -5.74
CA GLY A 39 7.49 10.99 -5.61
C GLY A 39 7.69 9.84 -4.63
N THR A 40 7.13 8.69 -4.97
CA THR A 40 7.11 7.48 -4.15
C THR A 40 7.91 6.36 -4.83
N TYR A 41 8.23 5.29 -4.11
CA TYR A 41 9.01 4.19 -4.66
C TYR A 41 8.33 3.59 -5.90
N GLY A 42 9.09 3.30 -6.97
CA GLY A 42 8.55 2.85 -8.26
C GLY A 42 7.79 1.51 -8.19
N GLY A 43 8.07 0.68 -7.19
CA GLY A 43 7.34 -0.55 -6.90
C GLY A 43 5.99 -0.34 -6.21
N GLY A 44 5.71 0.87 -5.74
CA GLY A 44 4.57 1.20 -4.88
C GLY A 44 4.93 1.16 -3.38
N ARG A 45 3.91 1.33 -2.55
CA ARG A 45 3.98 1.37 -1.09
C ARG A 45 3.01 0.38 -0.47
N TYR A 46 3.17 0.09 0.82
CA TYR A 46 2.21 -0.71 1.57
C TYR A 46 1.34 0.23 2.40
N LEU A 47 0.05 0.28 2.08
CA LEU A 47 -0.94 1.12 2.75
C LEU A 47 -1.46 0.46 4.02
N LEU A 48 -1.66 -0.86 3.98
CA LEU A 48 -2.04 -1.67 5.12
C LEU A 48 -1.23 -2.97 5.07
N ASP A 49 -0.58 -3.28 6.18
CA ASP A 49 0.18 -4.50 6.42
C ASP A 49 0.07 -4.83 7.92
N THR A 50 -0.73 -5.85 8.25
CA THR A 50 -0.91 -6.31 9.63
C THR A 50 0.41 -6.78 10.26
N ILE A 51 1.35 -7.33 9.47
CA ILE A 51 2.64 -7.81 9.97
C ILE A 51 3.54 -6.65 10.40
N LYS A 52 3.38 -5.49 9.74
CA LYS A 52 4.23 -4.31 9.93
C LYS A 52 3.54 -3.17 10.69
N GLY A 53 2.34 -3.43 11.24
CA GLY A 53 1.68 -2.52 12.18
C GLY A 53 1.05 -1.28 11.53
N THR A 54 0.71 -1.34 10.25
CA THR A 54 -0.08 -0.28 9.56
C THR A 54 -1.57 -0.62 9.46
N ASP A 55 -1.98 -1.70 10.12
CA ASP A 55 -3.37 -2.04 10.35
C ASP A 55 -3.90 -1.24 11.56
N LEU A 56 -4.72 -0.22 11.28
CA LEU A 56 -5.34 0.63 12.30
C LEU A 56 -6.67 0.05 12.82
N GLY A 57 -7.02 -1.17 12.40
CA GLY A 57 -8.23 -1.86 12.83
C GLY A 57 -9.48 -1.53 12.03
N PRO A 58 -10.66 -1.96 12.54
CA PRO A 58 -11.93 -1.77 11.87
C PRO A 58 -12.31 -0.28 11.80
N GLY A 59 -13.01 0.08 10.73
CA GLY A 59 -13.60 1.41 10.59
C GLY A 59 -14.86 1.58 11.43
N ALA A 60 -15.43 2.78 11.39
CA ALA A 60 -16.63 3.11 12.17
C ALA A 60 -17.92 2.43 11.66
N ALA A 61 -17.93 1.98 10.41
CA ALA A 61 -19.05 1.26 9.81
C ALA A 61 -18.85 -0.27 9.91
N PRO A 62 -19.93 -1.07 9.92
CA PRO A 62 -19.83 -2.52 9.80
C PRO A 62 -19.04 -2.93 8.56
N ASP A 63 -18.24 -3.99 8.67
CA ASP A 63 -17.40 -4.54 7.59
C ASP A 63 -16.47 -3.52 6.91
N SER A 64 -16.07 -2.47 7.64
CA SER A 64 -15.13 -1.45 7.16
C SER A 64 -13.79 -1.53 7.87
N LEU A 65 -12.76 -0.96 7.25
CA LEU A 65 -11.40 -0.84 7.78
C LEU A 65 -10.92 0.60 7.63
N VAL A 66 -9.94 0.99 8.45
CA VAL A 66 -9.28 2.28 8.33
C VAL A 66 -8.13 2.18 7.33
N LEU A 67 -8.19 2.98 6.26
CA LEU A 67 -7.09 3.17 5.31
C LEU A 67 -6.53 4.58 5.48
N ASP A 68 -5.41 4.71 6.19
CA ASP A 68 -4.73 5.99 6.38
C ASP A 68 -3.47 6.06 5.51
N PHE A 69 -3.55 6.82 4.41
CA PHE A 69 -2.43 6.99 3.48
C PHE A 69 -1.22 7.69 4.10
N ASN A 70 -1.35 8.35 5.26
CA ASN A 70 -0.20 8.89 5.98
C ASN A 70 0.73 7.80 6.52
N PHE A 71 0.21 6.58 6.73
CA PHE A 71 0.98 5.42 7.17
C PHE A 71 1.53 4.58 6.01
N ALA A 72 1.25 4.95 4.75
CA ALA A 72 1.78 4.22 3.61
C ALA A 72 3.31 4.34 3.56
N TYR A 73 4.01 3.21 3.55
CA TYR A 73 5.48 3.14 3.64
C TYR A 73 6.11 2.36 2.50
N ASN A 74 7.39 2.59 2.27
CA ASN A 74 8.17 1.93 1.25
C ASN A 74 8.48 0.48 1.67
N PRO A 75 8.36 -0.49 0.76
CA PRO A 75 8.73 -1.87 1.05
C PRO A 75 10.26 -2.01 1.17
N SER A 76 10.76 -3.04 1.86
CA SER A 76 12.20 -3.19 2.17
C SER A 76 13.12 -3.20 0.93
N CYS A 77 12.63 -3.71 -0.20
CA CYS A 77 13.30 -3.69 -1.51
C CYS A 77 13.52 -2.28 -2.08
N ALA A 78 12.83 -1.26 -1.56
CA ALA A 78 13.15 0.12 -1.89
C ALA A 78 14.53 0.53 -1.36
N TYR A 79 15.01 -0.12 -0.30
CA TYR A 79 16.27 0.21 0.37
C TYR A 79 17.38 -0.77 0.07
N ASP A 80 17.05 -2.03 -0.20
CA ASP A 80 18.03 -3.07 -0.54
C ASP A 80 17.41 -4.09 -1.52
N PRO A 81 17.93 -4.20 -2.76
CA PRO A 81 17.38 -5.07 -3.79
C PRO A 81 17.51 -6.57 -3.45
N ALA A 82 18.26 -6.96 -2.41
CA ALA A 82 18.31 -8.34 -1.93
C ALA A 82 16.96 -8.83 -1.38
N TRP A 83 16.04 -7.92 -1.01
CA TRP A 83 14.72 -8.28 -0.49
C TRP A 83 13.69 -8.50 -1.60
N ALA A 84 12.94 -9.61 -1.51
CA ALA A 84 11.79 -9.87 -2.38
C ALA A 84 10.51 -9.30 -1.77
N CYS A 85 9.87 -8.36 -2.48
CA CYS A 85 8.67 -7.67 -2.04
C CYS A 85 7.45 -8.00 -2.90
N PRO A 86 6.28 -8.25 -2.32
CA PRO A 86 5.01 -8.23 -3.04
C PRO A 86 4.76 -6.88 -3.72
N LEU A 87 4.52 -6.88 -5.03
CA LEU A 87 4.16 -5.68 -5.79
C LEU A 87 2.65 -5.43 -5.77
N ALA A 88 2.25 -4.18 -5.96
CA ALA A 88 0.86 -3.81 -6.21
C ALA A 88 0.35 -4.45 -7.51
N GLN A 89 -0.66 -5.32 -7.36
CA GLN A 89 -1.37 -5.97 -8.46
C GLN A 89 -2.26 -4.97 -9.21
N ALA A 90 -2.82 -5.37 -10.36
CA ALA A 90 -3.58 -4.46 -11.23
C ALA A 90 -4.73 -3.73 -10.50
N GLY A 91 -5.45 -4.39 -9.60
CA GLY A 91 -6.52 -3.78 -8.79
C GLY A 91 -6.06 -2.73 -7.79
N ASN A 92 -4.75 -2.60 -7.54
CA ASN A 92 -4.18 -1.63 -6.59
C ASN A 92 -3.24 -0.64 -7.28
N ARG A 93 -3.39 -0.47 -8.59
CA ARG A 93 -2.73 0.59 -9.36
C ARG A 93 -3.75 1.68 -9.62
N VAL A 94 -3.53 2.85 -9.06
CA VAL A 94 -4.45 3.97 -9.14
C VAL A 94 -3.84 5.10 -9.95
N ALA A 95 -4.65 5.77 -10.77
CA ALA A 95 -4.20 6.85 -11.65
C ALA A 95 -4.08 8.21 -10.93
N VAL A 96 -4.52 8.29 -9.67
CA VAL A 96 -4.43 9.51 -8.87
C VAL A 96 -3.10 9.60 -8.14
N GLU A 97 -2.70 10.82 -7.83
CA GLU A 97 -1.54 11.06 -6.96
C GLU A 97 -1.94 10.91 -5.49
N ILE A 98 -1.15 10.14 -4.73
CA ILE A 98 -1.32 10.00 -3.28
C ILE A 98 -0.14 10.68 -2.59
N SER A 99 -0.31 11.96 -2.28
CA SER A 99 0.75 12.84 -1.77
C SER A 99 1.07 12.69 -0.27
N ALA A 100 0.33 11.84 0.46
CA ALA A 100 0.58 11.45 1.84
C ALA A 100 1.44 10.19 1.96
N GLY A 101 2.06 9.95 3.11
CA GLY A 101 2.91 8.79 3.39
C GLY A 101 4.38 8.98 3.01
N GLU A 102 5.16 7.90 3.09
CA GLU A 102 6.60 7.93 2.84
C GLU A 102 6.91 8.28 1.39
N ARG A 103 7.87 9.19 1.20
CA ARG A 103 8.44 9.57 -0.11
C ARG A 103 9.69 8.75 -0.39
N TYR A 104 10.13 8.75 -1.64
CA TYR A 104 11.34 8.05 -2.04
C TYR A 104 12.27 8.97 -2.82
N SER A 105 13.48 9.14 -2.30
CA SER A 105 14.54 9.95 -2.92
C SER A 105 15.72 9.11 -3.41
N GLY A 106 15.59 7.77 -3.41
CA GLY A 106 16.64 6.88 -3.91
C GLY A 106 16.86 7.09 -5.40
N ALA A 107 18.12 7.07 -5.83
CA ALA A 107 18.46 7.08 -7.25
C ALA A 107 17.95 5.78 -7.88
N HIS A 108 17.22 5.91 -8.99
CA HIS A 108 16.87 4.79 -9.86
C HIS A 108 18.10 4.25 -10.57
#